data_AF-A0A535YWS4-F1
#
_entry.id   AF-A0A535YWS4-F1
#
_cell.length_a   1.000
_cell.length_b   1.000
_cell.length_c   1.000
_cell.angle_alpha   90.00
_cell.angle_beta   90.00
_cell.angle_gamma   90.00
#
_symmetry.space_group_name_H-M   'P 1'
#
loop_
_entity.id
_entity.type
_entity.pdbx_description
1 polymer ?
#
loop_
_entity_poly.entity_id
_entity_poly.type
_entity_poly.pdbx_seq_one_letter_code
_entity_poly.pdbx_strand_id
1 'polypeptide(L)'
;MIRFHRKPAPTFEAPTSTLLCQARDCSNYNAVACAYRDRRGRVCQGQFCPRHSESVAGATYCRRHAGTMRALGGGGQERFGLPDVNDRGPSLVNWIANDLDETVRNLLTSVARADERVLFDREVTLAIGPDRRTRWERSWKLVESTGVVIKVTVHVDEESDPLVTVRVGSEMAAEGVPPWIERRRRGEQVSPANDEEERRAFYRFLEENITAAVHVVRVAKPTWV
;
A
#
# COMPACT_ATOMS: atom_id res chain seq x y z
N MET A 1 -16.23 -19.19 -38.13
CA MET A 1 -16.36 -19.11 -36.65
C MET A 1 -15.06 -19.60 -36.02
N ILE A 2 -14.24 -18.69 -35.50
CA ILE A 2 -12.96 -19.04 -34.85
C ILE A 2 -13.27 -19.46 -33.41
N ARG A 3 -13.07 -20.74 -33.08
CA ARG A 3 -13.23 -21.26 -31.71
C ARG A 3 -11.99 -20.94 -30.90
N PHE A 4 -12.05 -19.90 -30.08
CA PHE A 4 -11.05 -19.63 -29.05
C PHE A 4 -11.03 -20.79 -28.04
N HIS A 5 -10.02 -21.65 -28.14
CA HIS A 5 -9.73 -22.64 -27.10
C HIS A 5 -9.12 -21.89 -25.93
N ARG A 6 -9.90 -21.71 -24.87
CA ARG A 6 -9.41 -21.17 -23.60
C ARG A 6 -8.36 -22.16 -23.07
N LYS A 7 -7.08 -21.77 -23.07
CA LYS A 7 -6.03 -22.53 -22.37
C LYS A 7 -6.51 -22.72 -20.92
N PRO A 8 -6.51 -23.95 -20.37
CA PRO A 8 -6.83 -24.15 -18.97
C PRO A 8 -5.87 -23.29 -18.13
N ALA A 9 -6.39 -22.65 -17.09
CA ALA A 9 -5.55 -21.97 -16.11
C ALA A 9 -4.50 -22.96 -15.60
N PRO A 10 -3.23 -22.56 -15.44
CA PRO A 10 -2.22 -23.46 -14.89
C PRO A 10 -2.71 -23.98 -13.54
N THR A 11 -2.94 -25.29 -13.45
CA THR A 11 -3.16 -25.97 -12.20
C THR A 11 -1.86 -25.88 -11.43
N PHE A 12 -1.83 -25.04 -10.41
CA PHE A 12 -0.72 -24.99 -9.46
C PHE A 12 -0.70 -26.32 -8.73
N GLU A 13 0.23 -27.21 -9.10
CA GLU A 13 0.52 -28.40 -8.30
C GLU A 13 1.00 -27.92 -6.93
N ALA A 14 0.24 -28.29 -5.90
CA ALA A 14 0.60 -27.92 -4.54
C ALA A 14 1.98 -28.53 -4.23
N PRO A 15 2.97 -27.72 -3.83
CA PRO A 15 4.28 -28.24 -3.51
C PRO A 15 4.17 -29.32 -2.44
N THR A 16 4.69 -30.51 -2.74
CA THR A 16 4.70 -31.65 -1.83
C THR A 16 5.81 -31.46 -0.82
N SER A 17 5.54 -30.64 0.19
CA SER A 17 6.40 -30.43 1.35
C SER A 17 5.90 -31.26 2.53
N THR A 18 6.77 -31.55 3.49
CA THR A 18 6.44 -32.13 4.81
C THR A 18 6.53 -31.11 5.94
N LEU A 19 6.78 -29.83 5.61
CA LEU A 19 6.95 -28.76 6.58
C LEU A 19 5.61 -28.36 7.21
N LEU A 20 5.63 -28.12 8.53
CA LEU A 20 4.48 -27.62 9.28
C LEU A 20 4.22 -26.14 8.94
N CYS A 21 2.95 -25.81 8.69
CA CYS A 21 2.52 -24.44 8.51
C CYS A 21 2.69 -23.61 9.80
N GLN A 22 3.30 -22.43 9.69
CA GLN A 22 3.48 -21.52 10.84
C GLN A 22 2.28 -20.58 11.09
N ALA A 23 1.17 -20.78 10.40
CA ALA A 23 -0.04 -20.02 10.69
C ALA A 23 -0.62 -20.48 12.03
N ARG A 24 -1.06 -19.54 12.85
CA ARG A 24 -1.69 -19.84 14.14
C ARG A 24 -2.86 -20.81 13.94
N ASP A 25 -2.93 -21.82 14.80
CA ASP A 25 -3.97 -22.86 14.81
C ASP A 25 -4.09 -23.68 13.49
N CYS A 26 -3.00 -23.77 12.72
CA CYS A 26 -2.94 -24.60 11.51
C CYS A 26 -2.05 -25.83 11.72
N SER A 27 -2.56 -27.01 11.41
CA SER A 27 -1.86 -28.30 11.53
C SER A 27 -1.47 -28.93 10.18
N ASN A 28 -1.51 -28.16 9.09
CA ASN A 28 -1.16 -28.67 7.76
C ASN A 28 0.36 -28.86 7.61
N TYR A 29 0.76 -29.98 7.00
CA TYR A 29 2.17 -30.37 6.79
C TYR A 29 2.66 -30.22 5.35
N ASN A 30 2.04 -29.34 4.56
CA ASN A 30 2.41 -29.05 3.17
C ASN A 30 2.89 -27.61 3.00
N ALA A 31 3.61 -27.06 3.99
CA ALA A 31 4.07 -25.68 3.97
C ALA A 31 5.28 -25.48 3.06
N VAL A 32 5.35 -24.34 2.37
CA VAL A 32 6.54 -23.92 1.64
C VAL A 32 7.12 -22.64 2.20
N ALA A 33 8.44 -22.52 2.09
CA ALA A 33 9.15 -21.32 2.47
C ALA A 33 8.68 -20.12 1.63
N CYS A 34 8.56 -18.97 2.28
CA CYS A 34 8.28 -17.70 1.63
C CYS A 34 9.47 -17.32 0.72
N ALA A 35 9.20 -17.01 -0.55
CA ALA A 35 10.23 -16.64 -1.53
C ALA A 35 10.84 -15.24 -1.30
N TYR A 36 10.36 -14.47 -0.33
CA TYR A 36 10.79 -13.08 -0.12
C TYR A 36 12.25 -12.99 0.32
N ARG A 37 13.02 -12.18 -0.41
CA ARG A 37 14.40 -11.81 -0.11
C ARG A 37 14.55 -10.30 -0.20
N ASP A 38 14.98 -9.64 0.86
CA ASP A 38 15.16 -8.19 0.83
C ASP A 38 16.41 -7.78 0.03
N ARG A 39 16.56 -6.47 -0.20
CA ARG A 39 17.72 -5.86 -0.88
C ARG A 39 19.08 -6.16 -0.21
N ARG A 40 19.11 -6.62 1.04
CA ARG A 40 20.33 -7.03 1.76
C ARG A 40 20.57 -8.54 1.69
N GLY A 41 19.75 -9.27 0.94
CA GLY A 41 19.83 -10.71 0.80
C GLY A 41 19.21 -11.51 1.95
N ARG A 42 18.59 -10.86 2.95
CA ARG A 42 17.94 -11.57 4.06
C ARG A 42 16.65 -12.22 3.57
N VAL A 43 16.43 -13.46 3.97
CA VAL A 43 15.25 -14.24 3.59
C VAL A 43 14.20 -14.21 4.68
N CYS A 44 12.93 -14.24 4.28
CA CYS A 44 11.85 -14.54 5.21
C CYS A 44 12.00 -15.98 5.72
N GLN A 45 11.97 -16.15 7.05
CA GLN A 45 12.01 -17.47 7.70
C GLN A 45 10.63 -18.14 7.78
N GLY A 46 9.62 -17.52 7.17
CA GLY A 46 8.24 -17.96 7.21
C GLY A 46 7.97 -19.12 6.27
N GLN A 47 7.22 -20.12 6.73
CA GLN A 47 6.73 -21.22 5.89
C GLN A 47 5.22 -21.43 6.06
N PHE A 48 4.50 -21.48 4.95
CA PHE A 48 3.03 -21.49 4.94
C PHE A 48 2.48 -22.49 3.93
N CYS A 49 1.41 -23.20 4.32
CA CYS A 49 0.66 -24.07 3.42
C CYS A 49 -0.09 -23.26 2.35
N PRO A 50 -0.59 -23.88 1.27
CA PRO A 50 -1.32 -23.19 0.20
C PRO A 50 -2.52 -22.35 0.67
N ARG A 51 -3.10 -22.64 1.85
CA ARG A 51 -4.17 -21.84 2.46
C ARG A 51 -3.68 -20.55 3.13
N HIS A 52 -2.42 -20.50 3.53
CA HIS A 52 -1.80 -19.40 4.28
C HIS A 52 -0.67 -18.69 3.51
N SER A 53 -0.38 -19.14 2.30
CA SER A 53 0.49 -18.49 1.33
C SER A 53 -0.31 -17.91 0.18
N GLU A 54 0.31 -17.02 -0.59
CA GLU A 54 -0.27 -16.45 -1.79
C GLU A 54 0.78 -16.40 -2.90
N SER A 55 0.36 -16.64 -4.14
CA SER A 55 1.24 -16.56 -5.31
C SER A 55 1.18 -15.19 -5.94
N VAL A 56 2.34 -14.55 -6.12
CA VAL A 56 2.50 -13.25 -6.78
C VAL A 56 3.60 -13.38 -7.82
N ALA A 57 3.31 -13.03 -9.08
CA ALA A 57 4.25 -13.14 -10.20
C ALA A 57 4.97 -14.50 -10.32
N GLY A 58 4.25 -15.60 -10.03
CA GLY A 58 4.77 -16.97 -10.14
C GLY A 58 5.57 -17.49 -8.93
N ALA A 59 5.79 -16.68 -7.89
CA ALA A 59 6.45 -17.09 -6.66
C ALA A 59 5.48 -17.09 -5.46
N THR A 60 5.73 -17.98 -4.49
CA THR A 60 4.89 -18.15 -3.30
C THR A 60 5.43 -17.35 -2.12
N TYR A 61 4.57 -16.55 -1.51
CA TYR A 61 4.90 -15.70 -0.38
C TYR A 61 3.96 -15.97 0.81
N CYS A 62 4.41 -15.66 2.02
CA CYS A 62 3.48 -15.49 3.13
C CYS A 62 2.53 -14.31 2.84
N ARG A 63 1.32 -14.28 3.42
CA ARG A 63 0.33 -13.20 3.18
C ARG A 63 0.92 -11.79 3.34
N ARG A 64 1.79 -11.61 4.33
CA ARG A 64 2.49 -10.35 4.58
C ARG A 64 3.32 -9.92 3.36
N HIS A 65 4.25 -10.78 2.94
CA HIS A 65 5.14 -10.47 1.81
C HIS A 65 4.41 -10.48 0.47
N ALA A 66 3.34 -11.26 0.32
CA ALA A 66 2.45 -11.16 -0.82
C ALA A 66 1.83 -9.75 -0.92
N GLY A 67 1.38 -9.18 0.21
CA GLY A 67 0.92 -7.79 0.28
C GLY A 67 1.98 -6.79 -0.16
N THR A 68 3.23 -6.97 0.28
CA THR A 68 4.36 -6.12 -0.13
C THR A 68 4.63 -6.22 -1.63
N MET A 69 4.67 -7.44 -2.17
CA MET A 69 4.93 -7.67 -3.58
C MET A 69 3.82 -7.09 -4.48
N ARG A 70 2.57 -7.14 -4.03
CA ARG A 70 1.46 -6.47 -4.73
C ARG A 70 1.55 -4.95 -4.65
N ALA A 71 1.97 -4.41 -3.51
CA ALA A 71 2.13 -2.98 -3.33
C ALA A 71 3.18 -2.41 -4.28
N LEU A 72 4.32 -3.08 -4.43
CA LEU A 72 5.43 -2.63 -5.29
C LEU A 72 5.18 -2.88 -6.77
N GLY A 73 4.33 -3.84 -7.11
CA GLY A 73 4.12 -4.28 -8.49
C GLY A 73 5.42 -4.69 -9.17
N GLY A 74 5.53 -4.45 -10.48
CA GLY A 74 6.73 -4.81 -11.25
C GLY A 74 7.82 -3.74 -11.21
N GLY A 75 7.43 -2.45 -11.32
CA GLY A 75 8.37 -1.35 -11.46
C GLY A 75 9.04 -0.91 -10.16
N GLY A 76 8.38 -1.11 -9.00
CA GLY A 76 8.93 -0.76 -7.70
C GLY A 76 10.13 -1.62 -7.29
N GLN A 77 10.19 -2.87 -7.75
CA GLN A 77 11.24 -3.83 -7.38
C GLN A 77 12.60 -3.49 -8.01
N GLU A 78 12.58 -3.05 -9.26
CA GLU A 78 13.79 -2.88 -10.09
C GLU A 78 14.64 -1.68 -9.68
N ARG A 79 14.03 -0.63 -9.10
CA ARG A 79 14.73 0.65 -8.84
C ARG A 79 15.46 0.73 -7.50
N PHE A 80 14.91 0.13 -6.44
CA PHE A 80 15.41 0.30 -5.07
C PHE A 80 15.65 -1.02 -4.33
N GLY A 81 15.44 -2.15 -5.03
CA GLY A 81 15.40 -3.47 -4.42
C GLY A 81 14.18 -3.67 -3.53
N LEU A 82 14.06 -4.87 -2.97
CA LEU A 82 12.94 -5.21 -2.08
C LEU A 82 13.15 -4.60 -0.68
N PRO A 83 12.06 -4.09 -0.04
CA PRO A 83 12.07 -3.61 1.33
C PRO A 83 12.68 -4.63 2.29
N ASP A 84 13.20 -4.15 3.41
CA ASP A 84 13.69 -4.99 4.48
C ASP A 84 12.63 -6.05 4.88
N VAL A 85 13.05 -7.28 5.21
CA VAL A 85 12.12 -8.39 5.51
C VAL A 85 11.03 -8.02 6.51
N ASN A 86 11.37 -7.12 7.45
CA ASN A 86 10.49 -6.66 8.51
C ASN A 86 9.84 -5.29 8.27
N ASP A 87 10.04 -4.66 7.13
CA ASP A 87 9.32 -3.47 6.73
C ASP A 87 7.85 -3.79 6.39
N ARG A 88 6.93 -2.91 6.79
CA ARG A 88 5.49 -3.00 6.50
C ARG A 88 4.95 -1.76 5.80
N GLY A 89 5.79 -0.72 5.63
CA GLY A 89 5.45 0.55 5.01
C GLY A 89 4.80 0.40 3.63
N PRO A 90 5.34 -0.40 2.69
CA PRO A 90 4.77 -0.51 1.35
C PRO A 90 3.35 -1.07 1.37
N SER A 91 3.13 -2.14 2.15
CA SER A 91 1.82 -2.77 2.28
C SER A 91 0.82 -1.84 2.96
N LEU A 92 1.26 -1.07 3.96
CA LEU A 92 0.44 -0.10 4.66
C LEU A 92 0.01 1.05 3.74
N VAL A 93 0.97 1.67 3.04
CA VAL A 93 0.70 2.73 2.05
C VAL A 93 -0.25 2.23 0.98
N ASN A 94 0.00 1.05 0.42
CA ASN A 94 -0.88 0.50 -0.62
C ASN A 94 -2.30 0.29 -0.11
N TRP A 95 -2.46 -0.21 1.11
CA TRP A 95 -3.77 -0.51 1.64
C TRP A 95 -4.55 0.76 2.00
N ILE A 96 -3.94 1.75 2.67
CA ILE A 96 -4.55 3.06 2.88
C ILE A 96 -4.90 3.72 1.55
N ALA A 97 -3.99 3.67 0.57
CA ALA A 97 -4.23 4.30 -0.72
C ALA A 97 -5.34 3.63 -1.52
N ASN A 98 -5.52 2.30 -1.42
CA ASN A 98 -6.64 1.63 -2.09
C ASN A 98 -7.99 2.02 -1.49
N ASP A 99 -8.07 2.11 -0.16
CA ASP A 99 -9.32 2.52 0.51
C ASP A 99 -9.66 3.99 0.22
N LEU A 100 -8.66 4.85 0.00
CA LEU A 100 -8.84 6.26 -0.36
C LEU A 100 -8.99 6.55 -1.86
N ASP A 101 -8.70 5.60 -2.76
CA ASP A 101 -8.51 5.86 -4.20
C ASP A 101 -9.71 6.54 -4.84
N GLU A 102 -10.90 6.00 -4.62
CA GLU A 102 -12.12 6.52 -5.22
C GLU A 102 -12.43 7.93 -4.70
N THR A 103 -12.37 8.14 -3.38
CA THR A 103 -12.63 9.44 -2.75
C THR A 103 -11.67 10.52 -3.27
N VAL A 104 -10.37 10.25 -3.27
CA VAL A 104 -9.36 11.24 -3.69
C VAL A 104 -9.49 11.55 -5.18
N ARG A 105 -9.75 10.56 -6.03
CA ARG A 105 -9.92 10.77 -7.48
C ARG A 105 -11.18 11.58 -7.77
N ASN A 106 -12.28 11.30 -7.09
CA ASN A 106 -13.52 12.05 -7.24
C ASN A 106 -13.35 13.50 -6.78
N LEU A 107 -12.67 13.73 -5.66
CA LEU A 107 -12.33 15.06 -5.16
C LEU A 107 -11.46 15.84 -6.16
N LEU A 108 -10.36 15.26 -6.64
CA LEU A 108 -9.49 15.94 -7.61
C LEU A 108 -10.23 16.23 -8.93
N THR A 109 -11.12 15.33 -9.35
CA THR A 109 -11.95 15.54 -10.55
C THR A 109 -12.97 16.66 -10.34
N SER A 110 -13.58 16.77 -9.16
CA SER A 110 -14.59 17.80 -8.89
C SER A 110 -14.02 19.22 -8.83
N VAL A 111 -12.74 19.36 -8.48
CA VAL A 111 -12.04 20.65 -8.46
C VAL A 111 -11.28 20.97 -9.75
N ALA A 112 -11.20 20.03 -10.70
CA ALA A 112 -10.45 20.17 -11.94
C ALA A 112 -11.04 21.26 -12.86
N ARG A 113 -10.16 22.01 -13.53
CA ARG A 113 -10.48 22.88 -14.66
C ARG A 113 -10.52 22.08 -15.96
N ALA A 114 -11.03 22.69 -17.03
CA ALA A 114 -11.27 22.03 -18.31
C ALA A 114 -10.01 21.42 -18.96
N ASP A 115 -8.84 21.97 -18.70
CA ASP A 115 -7.54 21.55 -19.25
C ASP A 115 -6.71 20.69 -18.28
N GLU A 116 -7.25 20.38 -17.10
CA GLU A 116 -6.59 19.57 -16.08
C GLU A 116 -7.09 18.11 -16.12
N ARG A 117 -6.23 17.18 -15.70
CA ARG A 117 -6.56 15.75 -15.63
C ARG A 117 -5.99 15.09 -14.38
N VAL A 118 -6.69 14.08 -13.89
CA VAL A 118 -6.24 13.28 -12.74
C VAL A 118 -5.37 12.11 -13.22
N LEU A 119 -4.15 12.04 -12.73
CA LEU A 119 -3.24 10.91 -12.82
C LEU A 119 -3.07 10.28 -11.43
N PHE A 120 -2.74 8.99 -11.39
CA PHE A 120 -2.52 8.30 -10.13
C PHE A 120 -1.48 7.21 -10.29
N ASP A 121 -0.67 7.04 -9.26
CA ASP A 121 0.32 5.98 -9.19
C ASP A 121 -0.41 4.69 -8.79
N ARG A 122 -0.15 3.58 -9.49
CA ARG A 122 -0.76 2.27 -9.18
C ARG A 122 0.07 1.44 -8.20
N GLU A 123 1.38 1.68 -8.21
CA GLU A 123 2.37 0.98 -7.40
C GLU A 123 2.92 1.94 -6.35
N VAL A 124 3.32 1.38 -5.20
CA VAL A 124 4.04 2.10 -4.16
C VAL A 124 5.50 2.23 -4.58
N THR A 125 6.05 3.42 -4.39
CA THR A 125 7.43 3.74 -4.76
C THR A 125 8.23 4.17 -3.53
N LEU A 126 9.54 3.93 -3.55
CA LEU A 126 10.44 4.52 -2.56
C LEU A 126 10.82 5.92 -3.04
N ALA A 127 10.69 6.89 -2.14
CA ALA A 127 11.13 8.27 -2.36
C ALA A 127 12.08 8.69 -1.24
N ILE A 128 12.91 9.69 -1.54
CA ILE A 128 13.79 10.35 -0.55
C ILE A 128 13.16 11.70 -0.23
N GLY A 129 12.82 11.91 1.04
CA GLY A 129 12.28 13.18 1.54
C GLY A 129 13.33 14.29 1.61
N PRO A 130 12.92 15.55 1.84
CA PRO A 130 13.84 16.68 1.98
C PRO A 130 14.84 16.53 3.14
N ASP A 131 14.44 15.82 4.19
CA ASP A 131 15.25 15.43 5.35
C ASP A 131 16.20 14.25 5.06
N ARG A 132 16.27 13.80 3.80
CA ARG A 132 17.04 12.65 3.32
C ARG A 132 16.59 11.32 3.91
N ARG A 133 15.40 11.26 4.53
CA ARG A 133 14.80 10.01 5.00
C ARG A 133 14.05 9.34 3.86
N THR A 134 14.12 8.02 3.83
CA THR A 134 13.42 7.21 2.84
C THR A 134 12.00 6.93 3.29
N ARG A 135 11.07 7.03 2.35
CA ARG A 135 9.64 6.81 2.59
C ARG A 135 9.00 6.07 1.44
N TRP A 136 8.06 5.21 1.78
CA TRP A 136 7.18 4.58 0.81
C TRP A 136 6.03 5.53 0.51
N GLU A 137 5.78 5.82 -0.77
CA GLU A 137 4.69 6.73 -1.14
C GLU A 137 3.87 6.24 -2.35
N ARG A 138 2.60 6.64 -2.36
CA ARG A 138 1.69 6.52 -3.50
C ARG A 138 0.88 7.82 -3.61
N SER A 139 0.66 8.29 -4.83
CA SER A 139 0.11 9.63 -5.07
C SER A 139 -0.98 9.69 -6.12
N TRP A 140 -1.84 10.69 -5.97
CA TRP A 140 -2.75 11.21 -6.99
C TRP A 140 -2.31 12.61 -7.37
N LYS A 141 -2.41 12.94 -8.65
CA LYS A 141 -1.91 14.19 -9.23
C LYS A 141 -2.99 14.78 -10.11
N LEU A 142 -3.39 16.02 -9.84
CA LEU A 142 -4.07 16.87 -10.81
C LEU A 142 -2.99 17.56 -11.63
N VAL A 143 -2.99 17.36 -12.95
CA VAL A 143 -1.95 17.88 -13.84
C VAL A 143 -2.55 18.68 -14.98
N GLU A 144 -1.80 19.67 -15.46
CA GLU A 144 -2.07 20.43 -16.68
C GLU A 144 -0.89 20.30 -17.65
N SER A 145 -0.91 21.08 -18.74
CA SER A 145 0.17 21.06 -19.75
C SER A 145 1.54 21.46 -19.22
N THR A 146 1.60 22.31 -18.19
CA THR A 146 2.85 22.82 -17.61
C THR A 146 3.42 21.96 -16.49
N GLY A 147 2.63 21.05 -15.90
CA GLY A 147 3.09 20.22 -14.80
C GLY A 147 1.99 19.80 -13.82
N VAL A 148 2.41 19.49 -12.59
CA VAL A 148 1.52 19.07 -11.51
C VAL A 148 0.94 20.30 -10.82
N VAL A 149 -0.40 20.38 -10.76
CA VAL A 149 -1.16 21.44 -10.09
C VAL A 149 -1.38 21.09 -8.62
N ILE A 150 -1.86 19.88 -8.34
CA ILE A 150 -2.10 19.38 -6.97
C ILE A 150 -1.55 17.96 -6.89
N LYS A 151 -0.75 17.66 -5.87
CA LYS A 151 -0.29 16.29 -5.56
C LYS A 151 -0.81 15.88 -4.20
N VAL A 152 -1.68 14.88 -4.13
CA VAL A 152 -2.06 14.21 -2.88
C VAL A 152 -1.16 12.98 -2.71
N THR A 153 -0.45 12.88 -1.59
CA THR A 153 0.52 11.81 -1.33
C THR A 153 0.22 11.14 0.00
N VAL A 154 0.05 9.83 0.01
CA VAL A 154 0.09 9.00 1.22
C VAL A 154 1.49 8.44 1.33
N HIS A 155 2.12 8.56 2.50
CA HIS A 155 3.44 7.96 2.74
C HIS A 155 3.62 7.43 4.16
N VAL A 156 4.60 6.55 4.29
CA VAL A 156 5.11 6.01 5.56
C VAL A 156 6.64 6.01 5.47
N ASP A 157 7.31 6.65 6.41
CA ASP A 157 8.78 6.62 6.51
C ASP A 157 9.26 5.23 6.93
N GLU A 158 10.38 4.76 6.39
CA GLU A 158 10.95 3.46 6.74
C GLU A 158 11.29 3.35 8.24
N GLU A 159 11.61 4.48 8.87
CA GLU A 159 12.00 4.57 10.29
C GLU A 159 10.82 4.83 11.24
N SER A 160 9.67 5.27 10.72
CA SER A 160 8.51 5.69 11.54
C SER A 160 7.30 4.74 11.40
N ASP A 161 7.48 3.51 10.88
CA ASP A 161 6.40 2.51 10.77
C ASP A 161 5.71 2.26 12.13
N PRO A 162 4.42 2.59 12.29
CA PRO A 162 3.37 2.58 11.28
C PRO A 162 2.65 3.92 11.12
N LEU A 163 3.36 5.04 11.31
CA LEU A 163 2.83 6.38 11.18
C LEU A 163 2.49 6.66 9.71
N VAL A 164 1.22 6.93 9.42
CA VAL A 164 0.74 7.28 8.09
C VAL A 164 0.65 8.79 8.00
N THR A 165 1.27 9.36 6.97
CA THR A 165 1.25 10.80 6.72
C THR A 165 0.64 11.08 5.36
N VAL A 166 -0.29 12.03 5.30
CA VAL A 166 -0.93 12.49 4.07
C VAL A 166 -0.56 13.93 3.79
N ARG A 167 -0.10 14.20 2.58
CA ARG A 167 0.30 15.54 2.12
C ARG A 167 -0.50 15.98 0.90
N VAL A 168 -0.79 17.27 0.82
CA VAL A 168 -1.35 17.92 -0.37
C VAL A 168 -0.40 19.03 -0.78
N GLY A 169 0.32 18.83 -1.89
CA GLY A 169 1.45 19.68 -2.27
C GLY A 169 2.57 19.64 -1.23
N SER A 170 2.95 20.80 -0.70
CA SER A 170 3.93 20.97 0.38
C SER A 170 3.33 20.85 1.79
N GLU A 171 2.02 20.80 1.92
CA GLU A 171 1.36 20.86 3.23
C GLU A 171 1.05 19.46 3.76
N MET A 172 1.25 19.29 5.07
CA MET A 172 0.77 18.11 5.77
C MET A 172 -0.72 18.27 6.04
N ALA A 173 -1.54 17.41 5.42
CA ALA A 173 -2.98 17.42 5.60
C ALA A 173 -3.39 16.62 6.82
N ALA A 174 -2.81 15.44 7.01
CA ALA A 174 -3.11 14.57 8.14
C ALA A 174 -1.91 13.70 8.51
N GLU A 175 -1.89 13.27 9.76
CA GLU A 175 -0.95 12.28 10.26
C GLU A 175 -1.65 11.43 11.33
N GLY A 176 -1.39 10.12 11.32
CA GLY A 176 -1.92 9.23 12.35
C GLY A 176 -1.48 7.79 12.21
N VAL A 177 -1.47 7.09 13.33
CA VAL A 177 -1.30 5.63 13.35
C VAL A 177 -2.68 5.00 13.22
N PRO A 178 -2.89 4.06 12.28
CA PRO A 178 -4.19 3.43 12.17
C PRO A 178 -4.57 2.60 13.42
N PRO A 179 -5.79 2.73 13.96
CA PRO A 179 -6.13 2.25 15.30
C PRO A 179 -6.04 0.73 15.46
N TRP A 180 -6.34 -0.05 14.41
CA TRP A 180 -6.18 -1.51 14.44
C TRP A 180 -4.71 -1.95 14.50
N ILE A 181 -3.76 -1.12 14.08
CA ILE A 181 -2.31 -1.40 14.22
C ILE A 181 -1.88 -1.14 15.65
N GLU A 182 -2.30 0.00 16.21
CA GLU A 182 -1.98 0.35 17.60
C GLU A 182 -2.54 -0.68 18.59
N ARG A 183 -3.82 -1.03 18.47
CA ARG A 183 -4.46 -2.06 19.29
C ARG A 183 -3.78 -3.42 19.17
N ARG A 184 -3.44 -3.84 17.94
CA ARG A 184 -2.71 -5.10 17.72
C ARG A 184 -1.34 -5.09 18.42
N ARG A 185 -0.65 -3.94 18.48
CA ARG A 185 0.61 -3.81 19.23
C ARG A 185 0.39 -3.89 20.74
N ARG A 186 -0.74 -3.41 21.26
CA ARG A 186 -1.13 -3.49 22.67
C ARG A 186 -1.74 -4.84 23.08
N GLY A 187 -2.06 -5.72 22.12
CA GLY A 187 -2.70 -7.01 22.38
C GLY A 187 -4.18 -6.89 22.78
N GLU A 188 -4.80 -5.75 22.52
CA GLU A 188 -6.19 -5.46 22.88
C GLU A 188 -7.15 -6.23 21.97
N GLN A 189 -8.18 -6.83 22.56
CA GLN A 189 -9.30 -7.41 21.82
C GLN A 189 -10.49 -6.45 21.85
N VAL A 190 -11.01 -6.15 20.67
CA VAL A 190 -12.19 -5.31 20.46
C VAL A 190 -13.25 -6.11 19.73
N SER A 191 -14.51 -5.73 19.93
CA SER A 191 -15.60 -6.33 19.16
C SER A 191 -15.44 -5.99 17.67
N PRO A 192 -15.93 -6.85 16.74
CA PRO A 192 -15.90 -6.54 15.32
C PRO A 192 -16.60 -5.22 14.95
N ALA A 193 -17.67 -4.86 15.66
CA ALA A 193 -18.40 -3.62 15.44
C ALA A 193 -17.56 -2.39 15.80
N ASN A 194 -16.85 -2.42 16.93
CA ASN A 194 -15.98 -1.32 17.35
C ASN A 194 -14.74 -1.22 16.45
N ASP A 195 -14.18 -2.35 16.00
CA ASP A 195 -13.08 -2.36 15.03
C ASP A 195 -13.48 -1.64 13.73
N GLU A 196 -14.65 -1.96 13.19
CA GLU A 196 -15.19 -1.35 11.99
C GLU A 196 -15.54 0.14 12.18
N GLU A 197 -16.12 0.52 13.31
CA GLU A 197 -16.41 1.93 13.61
C GLU A 197 -15.14 2.77 13.68
N GLU A 198 -14.11 2.33 14.40
CA GLU A 198 -12.84 3.04 14.50
C GLU A 198 -12.11 3.10 13.15
N ARG A 199 -12.20 2.05 12.33
CA ARG A 199 -11.65 2.05 10.96
C ARG A 199 -12.32 3.13 10.11
N ARG A 200 -13.65 3.19 10.13
CA ARG A 200 -14.41 4.23 9.42
C ARG A 200 -14.12 5.63 9.95
N ALA A 201 -13.94 5.79 11.25
CA ALA A 201 -13.57 7.07 11.85
C ALA A 201 -12.18 7.54 11.38
N PHE A 202 -11.20 6.63 11.35
CA PHE A 202 -9.85 6.93 10.85
C PHE A 202 -9.86 7.37 9.38
N TYR A 203 -10.56 6.63 8.51
CA TYR A 203 -10.64 7.01 7.10
C TYR A 203 -11.37 8.33 6.88
N ARG A 204 -12.49 8.56 7.59
CA ARG A 204 -13.20 9.83 7.52
C ARG A 204 -12.32 11.00 7.93
N PHE A 205 -11.54 10.83 9.01
CA PHE A 205 -10.56 11.83 9.42
C PHE A 205 -9.55 12.15 8.30
N LEU A 206 -9.02 11.13 7.61
CA LEU A 206 -8.12 11.37 6.48
C LEU A 206 -8.84 12.10 5.33
N GLU A 207 -10.03 11.66 4.95
CA GLU A 207 -10.81 12.23 3.84
C GLU A 207 -11.20 13.69 4.08
N GLU A 208 -11.65 14.04 5.29
CA GLU A 208 -12.00 15.40 5.68
C GLU A 208 -10.80 16.34 5.59
N ASN A 209 -9.64 15.91 6.11
CA ASN A 209 -8.41 16.70 6.07
C ASN A 209 -7.84 16.85 4.66
N ILE A 210 -7.89 15.78 3.85
CA ILE A 210 -7.49 15.85 2.43
C ILE A 210 -8.39 16.85 1.69
N THR A 211 -9.71 16.77 1.89
CA THR A 211 -10.69 17.66 1.26
C THR A 211 -10.42 19.11 1.60
N ALA A 212 -10.25 19.42 2.89
CA ALA A 212 -9.92 20.76 3.36
C ALA A 212 -8.62 21.28 2.72
N ALA A 213 -7.56 20.47 2.75
CA ALA A 213 -6.25 20.86 2.19
C ALA A 213 -6.29 21.06 0.67
N VAL A 214 -7.00 20.21 -0.07
CA VAL A 214 -7.19 20.38 -1.54
C VAL A 214 -7.92 21.69 -1.85
N HIS A 215 -8.97 22.04 -1.10
CA HIS A 215 -9.67 23.31 -1.29
C HIS A 215 -8.77 24.52 -0.99
N VAL A 216 -7.96 24.47 0.08
CA VAL A 216 -7.00 25.53 0.40
C VAL A 216 -5.98 25.70 -0.73
N VAL A 217 -5.34 24.62 -1.18
CA VAL A 217 -4.35 24.66 -2.27
C VAL A 217 -4.98 25.12 -3.58
N ARG A 218 -6.25 24.76 -3.84
CA ARG A 218 -6.95 25.17 -5.06
C ARG A 218 -7.25 26.67 -5.10
N VAL A 219 -7.55 27.28 -3.96
CA VAL A 219 -7.84 28.71 -3.85
C VAL A 219 -6.56 29.54 -3.79
N ALA A 220 -5.49 29.00 -3.20
CA ALA A 220 -4.17 29.62 -3.21
C ALA A 220 -3.59 29.68 -4.63
N LYS A 221 -3.16 30.87 -5.08
CA LYS A 221 -2.43 30.99 -6.36
C LYS A 221 -1.11 30.21 -6.27
N PRO A 222 -0.65 29.53 -7.33
CA PRO A 222 0.62 28.82 -7.29
C PRO A 222 1.76 29.80 -7.02
N THR A 223 2.45 29.62 -5.89
CA THR A 223 3.76 30.21 -5.67
C THR A 223 4.77 29.17 -6.10
N TRP A 224 5.34 29.35 -7.29
CA TRP A 224 6.45 28.53 -7.76
C TRP A 224 7.66 28.83 -6.88
N VAL A 225 8.28 27.78 -6.31
CA VAL A 225 9.64 27.81 -5.77
C VAL A 225 10.55 27.12 -6.78
#